data_AF-A0A2E1AJL2-F1
#
_entry.id   AF-A0A2E1AJL2-F1
#
_cell.length_a   1.000
_cell.length_b   1.000
_cell.length_c   1.000
_cell.angle_alpha   90.00
_cell.angle_beta   90.00
_cell.angle_gamma   90.00
#
_symmetry.space_group_name_H-M   'P 1'
#
loop_
_entity.id
_entity.type
_entity.pdbx_description
1 polymer ?
#
loop_
_entity_poly.entity_id
_entity_poly.type
_entity_poly.pdbx_seq_one_letter_code
_entity_poly.pdbx_strand_id
1 'polypeptide(L)'
;MSQLTDQCIEILQKTNDGDDLDPNHLKLVEMAVNGHLNERGEKALEELLEQVRSGYQKPWFHDIEHLTIDQEGFVYWRGKEVEHFNLPWGYSEEGKQSAEELAARCRHLECLGADANVKNAVWSWKEFADRECDEPDI
;
A
#
# COMPACT_ATOMS: atom_id res chain seq x y z
N MET A 1 16.61 13.47 24.79
CA MET A 1 15.63 12.83 23.90
C MET A 1 15.09 11.62 24.63
N SER A 2 13.80 11.31 24.49
CA SER A 2 13.24 10.09 25.10
C SER A 2 13.64 8.89 24.25
N GLN A 3 13.73 7.70 24.87
CA GLN A 3 14.01 6.44 24.17
C GLN A 3 13.08 6.22 22.97
N LEU A 4 11.82 6.65 23.09
CA LEU A 4 10.81 6.56 22.05
C LEU A 4 11.10 7.49 20.86
N THR A 5 11.61 8.70 21.09
CA THR A 5 12.08 9.58 20.01
C THR A 5 13.24 8.95 19.23
N ASP A 6 14.19 8.31 19.92
CA ASP A 6 15.32 7.66 19.27
C ASP A 6 14.88 6.48 18.40
N GLN A 7 13.88 5.70 18.84
CA GLN A 7 13.26 4.64 18.05
C GLN A 7 12.59 5.17 16.78
N CYS A 8 11.82 6.27 16.88
CA CYS A 8 11.18 6.90 15.73
C CYS A 8 12.20 7.40 14.71
N ILE A 9 13.29 8.02 15.17
CA ILE A 9 14.39 8.47 14.29
C ILE A 9 15.01 7.28 13.56
N GLU A 10 15.25 6.16 14.25
CA GLU A 10 15.80 4.95 13.63
C GLU A 10 14.87 4.38 12.55
N ILE A 11 13.55 4.35 12.81
CA ILE A 11 12.56 3.92 11.82
C ILE A 11 12.66 4.79 10.57
N LEU A 12 12.53 6.11 10.71
CA LEU A 12 12.55 7.05 9.58
C LEU A 12 13.85 6.93 8.76
N GLN A 13 15.01 6.88 9.44
CA GLN A 13 16.31 6.74 8.77
C GLN A 13 16.43 5.46 7.93
N LYS A 14 15.79 4.38 8.34
CA LYS A 14 15.85 3.08 7.66
C LYS A 14 14.79 2.90 6.57
N THR A 15 13.79 3.77 6.50
CA THR A 15 12.66 3.66 5.57
C THR A 15 12.56 4.88 4.64
N ASN A 16 13.71 5.41 4.22
CA ASN A 16 13.83 6.60 3.38
C ASN A 16 12.96 7.77 3.90
N ASP A 17 13.24 8.21 5.13
CA ASP A 17 12.51 9.25 5.84
C ASP A 17 11.00 8.99 6.01
N GLY A 18 10.60 7.72 5.91
CA GLY A 18 9.21 7.28 6.05
C GLY A 18 8.49 7.00 4.73
N ASP A 19 9.08 7.31 3.57
CA ASP A 19 8.48 7.08 2.25
C ASP A 19 8.21 5.59 1.99
N ASP A 20 9.09 4.72 2.50
CA ASP A 20 8.95 3.27 2.33
C ASP A 20 7.91 2.67 3.29
N LEU A 21 7.43 3.40 4.30
CA LEU A 21 6.42 2.90 5.22
C LEU A 21 5.05 2.82 4.56
N ASP A 22 4.19 1.97 5.12
CA ASP A 22 2.75 2.05 4.90
C ASP A 22 2.21 3.33 5.58
N PRO A 23 1.19 4.00 5.03
CA PRO A 23 0.60 5.19 5.64
C PRO A 23 0.19 5.01 7.11
N ASN A 24 -0.34 3.85 7.51
CA ASN A 24 -0.70 3.61 8.91
C ASN A 24 0.53 3.44 9.80
N HIS A 25 1.61 2.86 9.28
CA HIS A 25 2.88 2.76 10.01
C HIS A 25 3.54 4.14 10.18
N LEU A 26 3.54 4.99 9.15
CA LEU A 26 4.02 6.36 9.29
C LEU A 26 3.15 7.14 10.29
N LYS A 27 1.83 6.96 10.25
CA LYS A 27 0.93 7.58 11.22
C LYS A 27 1.22 7.11 12.65
N LEU A 28 1.56 5.84 12.84
CA LEU A 28 1.97 5.31 14.14
C LEU A 28 3.23 6.02 14.67
N VAL A 29 4.24 6.23 13.82
CA VAL A 29 5.47 6.98 14.16
C VAL A 29 5.14 8.44 14.53
N GLU A 30 4.27 9.10 13.77
CA GLU A 30 3.83 10.47 14.06
C GLU A 30 3.13 10.55 15.44
N MET A 31 2.24 9.61 15.73
CA MET A 31 1.54 9.53 17.02
C MET A 31 2.51 9.25 18.18
N ALA A 32 3.54 8.45 17.93
CA ALA A 32 4.63 8.17 18.86
C ALA A 32 5.37 9.44 19.26
N VAL A 33 5.88 10.19 18.27
CA VAL A 33 6.65 11.42 18.51
C VAL A 33 5.84 12.47 19.26
N ASN A 34 4.53 12.55 18.98
CA ASN A 34 3.63 13.50 19.64
C ASN A 34 3.15 13.04 21.03
N GLY A 35 3.55 11.85 21.51
CA GLY A 35 3.17 11.35 22.84
C GLY A 35 1.70 10.96 22.93
N HIS A 36 1.12 10.47 21.82
CA HIS A 36 -0.29 10.10 21.71
C HIS A 36 -0.53 8.59 21.64
N LEU A 37 0.51 7.76 21.85
CA LEU A 37 0.35 6.32 21.93
C LEU A 37 -0.23 5.89 23.28
N ASN A 38 -1.01 4.82 23.23
CA ASN A 38 -1.35 4.01 24.39
C ASN A 38 -0.48 2.74 24.38
N GLU A 39 -0.64 1.87 25.39
CA GLU A 39 0.14 0.62 25.50
C GLU A 39 0.11 -0.24 24.22
N ARG A 40 -1.05 -0.31 23.54
CA ARG A 40 -1.19 -1.03 22.27
C ARG A 40 -0.36 -0.37 21.16
N GLY A 41 -0.37 0.96 21.11
CA GLY A 41 0.41 1.74 20.16
C GLY A 41 1.91 1.62 20.40
N GLU A 42 2.35 1.63 21.66
CA GLU A 42 3.76 1.42 22.03
C GLU A 42 4.24 0.05 21.56
N LYS A 43 3.46 -1.01 21.82
CA LYS A 43 3.77 -2.35 21.34
C LYS A 43 3.83 -2.43 19.81
N ALA A 44 2.89 -1.80 19.11
CA ALA A 44 2.90 -1.77 17.65
C ALA A 44 4.14 -1.03 17.10
N LEU A 45 4.61 0.00 17.80
CA LEU A 45 5.83 0.72 17.42
C LEU A 45 7.07 -0.16 17.62
N GLU A 46 7.14 -0.92 18.71
CA GLU A 46 8.20 -1.90 18.95
C GLU A 46 8.23 -2.98 17.86
N GLU A 47 7.08 -3.54 17.51
CA GLU A 47 6.94 -4.52 16.42
C GLU A 47 7.37 -3.92 15.07
N LEU A 48 6.99 -2.66 14.79
CA LEU A 48 7.42 -1.95 13.57
C LEU A 48 8.94 -1.75 13.55
N LEU A 49 9.56 -1.37 14.67
CA LEU A 49 11.01 -1.20 14.77
C LEU A 49 11.75 -2.51 14.50
N GLU A 50 11.25 -3.64 15.01
CA GLU A 50 11.83 -4.96 14.72
C GLU A 50 11.72 -5.34 13.24
N GLN A 51 10.58 -5.07 12.61
CA GLN A 51 10.40 -5.26 11.16
C GLN A 51 11.38 -4.41 10.36
N VAL A 52 11.54 -3.14 10.73
CA VAL A 52 12.47 -2.22 10.07
C VAL A 52 13.93 -2.64 10.24
N ARG A 53 14.30 -3.16 11.41
CA ARG A 53 15.65 -3.69 11.66
C ARG A 53 15.95 -4.97 10.88
N SER A 54 14.93 -5.80 10.63
CA SER A 54 15.06 -7.08 9.91
C SER A 54 14.92 -6.95 8.39
N GLY A 55 14.48 -5.80 7.89
CA GLY A 55 14.30 -5.53 6.47
C GLY A 55 12.82 -5.36 6.14
N TYR A 56 12.31 -4.16 6.41
CA TYR A 56 10.89 -3.82 6.28
C TYR A 56 10.32 -4.23 4.93
N GLN A 57 9.18 -4.91 4.96
CA GLN A 57 8.37 -5.20 3.78
C GLN A 57 7.06 -4.43 3.92
N LYS A 58 6.77 -3.56 2.96
CA LYS A 58 5.51 -2.82 2.95
C LYS A 58 4.36 -3.84 2.84
N PRO A 59 3.37 -3.80 3.75
CA PRO A 59 2.21 -4.67 3.66
C PRO A 59 1.44 -4.43 2.37
N TRP A 60 0.72 -5.44 1.92
CA TRP A 60 -0.21 -5.28 0.81
C TRP A 60 -1.40 -4.42 1.24
N PHE A 61 -1.77 -3.48 0.38
CA PHE A 61 -2.91 -2.63 0.62
C PHE A 61 -4.20 -3.48 0.64
N HIS A 62 -4.93 -3.44 1.76
CA HIS A 62 -6.09 -4.31 2.04
C HIS A 62 -5.81 -5.82 1.95
N ASP A 63 -4.57 -6.25 2.22
CA ASP A 63 -4.12 -7.64 2.09
C ASP A 63 -4.22 -8.20 0.64
N ILE A 64 -4.30 -7.30 -0.36
CA ILE A 64 -4.41 -7.68 -1.77
C ILE A 64 -3.02 -7.84 -2.36
N GLU A 65 -2.63 -9.09 -2.64
CA GLU A 65 -1.29 -9.41 -3.17
C GLU A 65 -0.91 -8.53 -4.38
N HIS A 66 0.31 -7.98 -4.32
CA HIS A 66 0.91 -7.04 -5.28
C HIS A 66 0.32 -5.63 -5.33
N LEU A 67 -0.71 -5.33 -4.55
CA LEU A 67 -1.25 -3.99 -4.41
C LEU A 67 -0.57 -3.27 -3.24
N THR A 68 -0.10 -2.05 -3.45
CA THR A 68 0.48 -1.19 -2.39
C THR A 68 -0.01 0.24 -2.55
N ILE A 69 -0.01 1.02 -1.48
CA ILE A 69 -0.32 2.45 -1.49
C ILE A 69 0.83 3.26 -0.84
N ASP A 70 1.06 4.48 -1.29
CA ASP A 70 2.04 5.39 -0.69
C ASP A 70 1.40 6.49 0.18
N GLN A 71 2.25 7.39 0.70
CA GLN A 71 1.85 8.47 1.62
C GLN A 71 1.01 9.56 0.94
N GLU A 72 1.04 9.65 -0.40
CA GLU A 72 0.24 10.60 -1.16
C GLU A 72 -1.08 9.97 -1.64
N GLY A 73 -1.19 8.64 -1.54
CA GLY A 73 -2.37 7.88 -1.93
C GLY A 73 -2.26 7.24 -3.32
N PHE A 74 -1.10 7.26 -3.96
CA PHE A 74 -0.91 6.53 -5.21
C PHE A 74 -0.92 5.04 -4.94
N VAL A 75 -1.70 4.32 -5.75
CA VAL A 75 -1.88 2.88 -5.68
C VAL A 75 -1.07 2.24 -6.79
N TYR A 76 -0.30 1.22 -6.43
CA TYR A 76 0.60 0.52 -7.32
C TYR A 76 0.24 -0.96 -7.39
N TRP A 77 0.27 -1.52 -8.59
CA TRP A 77 0.16 -2.94 -8.88
C TRP A 77 1.51 -3.45 -9.38
N ARG A 78 2.18 -4.34 -8.63
CA ARG A 78 3.55 -4.81 -8.93
C ARG A 78 4.54 -3.66 -9.19
N GLY A 79 4.37 -2.55 -8.47
CA GLY A 79 5.21 -1.36 -8.62
C GLY A 79 4.85 -0.42 -9.79
N LYS A 80 3.82 -0.73 -10.59
CA LYS A 80 3.27 0.20 -11.59
C LYS A 80 2.08 0.96 -11.02
N GLU A 81 2.05 2.27 -11.15
CA GLU A 81 0.92 3.09 -10.74
C GLU A 81 -0.35 2.72 -11.53
N VAL A 82 -1.45 2.48 -10.81
CA VAL A 82 -2.73 2.05 -11.38
C VAL A 82 -3.91 2.92 -10.98
N GLU A 83 -3.82 3.69 -9.89
CA GLU A 83 -4.86 4.62 -9.43
C GLU A 83 -4.31 5.58 -8.37
N HIS A 84 -5.07 6.63 -8.03
CA HIS A 84 -4.81 7.51 -6.90
C HIS A 84 -6.04 7.58 -5.98
N PHE A 85 -5.87 7.20 -4.71
CA PHE A 85 -6.91 7.25 -3.69
C PHE A 85 -6.67 8.37 -2.69
N ASN A 86 -7.74 9.06 -2.30
CA ASN A 86 -7.69 9.87 -1.10
C ASN A 86 -7.54 8.95 0.12
N LEU A 87 -6.45 9.08 0.90
CA LEU A 87 -6.12 8.14 1.98
C LEU A 87 -7.27 7.84 2.96
N PRO A 88 -7.96 8.83 3.57
CA PRO A 88 -9.10 8.56 4.45
C PRO A 88 -10.20 7.70 3.80
N TRP A 89 -10.50 7.95 2.52
CA TRP A 89 -11.47 7.15 1.77
C TRP A 89 -10.90 5.79 1.36
N GLY A 90 -9.62 5.73 0.96
CA GLY A 90 -8.96 4.49 0.54
C GLY A 90 -8.96 3.43 1.64
N TYR A 91 -8.89 3.82 2.91
CA TYR A 91 -8.99 2.92 4.07
C TYR A 91 -10.43 2.69 4.56
N SER A 92 -11.46 3.22 3.89
CA SER A 92 -12.86 2.89 4.17
C SER A 92 -13.25 1.53 3.57
N GLU A 93 -14.43 1.03 3.93
CA GLU A 93 -14.97 -0.20 3.35
C GLU A 93 -15.24 -0.06 1.85
N GLU A 94 -15.73 1.11 1.43
CA GLU A 94 -15.93 1.44 0.01
C GLU A 94 -14.60 1.54 -0.75
N GLY A 95 -13.58 2.14 -0.13
CA GLY A 95 -12.22 2.17 -0.69
C GLY A 95 -11.63 0.78 -0.85
N LYS A 96 -11.86 -0.11 0.12
CA LYS A 96 -11.47 -1.53 0.03
C LYS A 96 -12.14 -2.24 -1.14
N GLN A 97 -13.45 -2.11 -1.30
CA GLN A 97 -14.17 -2.70 -2.44
C GLN A 97 -13.63 -2.18 -3.77
N SER A 98 -13.33 -0.89 -3.85
CA SER A 98 -12.71 -0.29 -5.03
C SER A 98 -11.30 -0.84 -5.30
N ALA A 99 -10.49 -1.08 -4.26
CA ALA A 99 -9.18 -1.70 -4.38
C ALA A 99 -9.27 -3.16 -4.88
N GLU A 100 -10.23 -3.93 -4.38
CA GLU A 100 -10.49 -5.31 -4.81
C GLU A 100 -10.88 -5.38 -6.29
N GLU A 101 -11.78 -4.48 -6.73
CA GLU A 101 -12.13 -4.33 -8.14
C GLU A 101 -10.91 -3.95 -8.98
N LEU A 102 -10.15 -2.94 -8.57
CA LEU A 102 -8.96 -2.48 -9.29
C LEU A 102 -7.94 -3.62 -9.47
N ALA A 103 -7.72 -4.42 -8.43
CA ALA A 103 -6.85 -5.59 -8.49
C ALA A 103 -7.38 -6.67 -9.45
N ALA A 104 -8.70 -6.89 -9.49
CA ALA A 104 -9.30 -7.80 -10.47
C ALA A 104 -9.09 -7.31 -11.90
N ARG A 105 -9.23 -6.01 -12.15
CA ARG A 105 -8.94 -5.39 -13.46
C ARG A 105 -7.48 -5.55 -13.85
N CYS A 106 -6.55 -5.34 -12.91
CA CYS A 106 -5.13 -5.50 -13.16
C CYS A 106 -4.76 -6.94 -13.53
N ARG A 107 -5.28 -7.93 -12.79
CA ARG A 107 -5.11 -9.35 -13.14
C ARG A 107 -5.67 -9.69 -14.53
N HIS A 108 -6.84 -9.13 -14.87
CA HIS A 108 -7.44 -9.31 -16.19
C HIS A 108 -6.57 -8.73 -17.31
N LEU A 109 -6.04 -7.53 -17.11
CA LEU A 109 -5.12 -6.91 -18.06
C LEU A 109 -3.85 -7.76 -18.25
N GLU A 110 -3.23 -8.23 -17.16
CA GLU A 110 -2.07 -9.12 -17.23
C GLU A 110 -2.37 -10.40 -18.02
N CYS A 111 -3.54 -10.98 -17.79
CA CYS A 111 -4.02 -12.18 -18.47
C CYS A 111 -4.24 -11.95 -19.98
N LEU A 112 -4.66 -10.76 -20.38
CA LEU A 112 -4.75 -10.33 -21.78
C LEU A 112 -3.40 -9.91 -22.40
N GLY A 113 -2.29 -9.96 -21.65
CA GLY A 113 -0.99 -9.42 -22.06
C GLY A 113 -0.97 -7.89 -22.19
N ALA A 114 -1.93 -7.20 -21.59
CA ALA A 114 -2.01 -5.74 -21.55
C ALA A 114 -1.33 -5.18 -20.30
N ASP A 115 -0.85 -3.95 -20.37
CA ASP A 115 -0.25 -3.27 -19.21
C ASP A 115 -1.31 -2.89 -18.17
N ALA A 116 -1.12 -3.34 -16.93
CA ALA A 116 -1.81 -2.82 -15.75
C ALA A 116 -1.23 -1.44 -15.39
N ASN A 117 -1.89 -0.38 -15.86
CA ASN A 117 -1.60 1.02 -15.56
C ASN A 117 -2.91 1.82 -15.45
N VAL A 118 -2.84 3.06 -14.97
CA VAL A 118 -4.01 3.94 -14.79
C VAL A 118 -4.86 4.03 -16.07
N LYS A 119 -4.23 4.17 -17.25
CA LYS A 119 -4.93 4.25 -18.53
C LYS A 119 -5.82 3.03 -18.77
N ASN A 120 -5.29 1.82 -18.65
CA ASN A 120 -6.02 0.61 -19.00
C ASN A 120 -6.95 0.14 -17.88
N ALA A 121 -6.54 0.29 -16.61
CA ALA A 121 -7.28 -0.20 -15.44
C ALA A 121 -8.45 0.72 -15.04
N VAL A 122 -8.37 2.00 -15.40
CA VAL A 122 -9.36 3.03 -15.01
C VAL A 122 -10.01 3.65 -16.24
N TRP A 123 -9.22 4.38 -17.05
CA TRP A 123 -9.77 5.24 -18.11
C TRP A 123 -10.37 4.47 -19.30
N SER A 124 -9.68 3.42 -19.76
CA SER A 124 -10.05 2.59 -20.91
C SER A 124 -10.56 1.20 -20.51
N TRP A 125 -10.90 0.99 -19.23
CA TRP A 125 -11.28 -0.35 -18.72
C TRP A 125 -12.38 -1.04 -19.54
N LYS A 126 -13.36 -0.26 -20.03
CA LYS A 126 -14.46 -0.78 -20.85
C LYS A 126 -14.02 -1.45 -22.15
N GLU A 127 -12.84 -1.12 -22.67
CA GLU A 127 -12.26 -1.75 -23.86
C GLU A 127 -11.73 -3.18 -23.58
N PHE A 128 -11.47 -3.49 -22.31
CA PHE A 128 -10.91 -4.76 -21.86
C PHE A 128 -11.91 -5.64 -21.12
N ALA A 129 -12.95 -5.06 -20.52
CA ALA A 129 -13.89 -5.75 -19.63
C ALA A 129 -14.53 -7.01 -20.25
N ASP A 130 -14.86 -6.96 -21.55
CA ASP A 130 -15.52 -8.06 -22.27
C ASP A 130 -14.54 -8.96 -23.06
N ARG A 131 -13.23 -8.67 -23.00
CA ARG A 131 -12.21 -9.48 -23.68
C ARG A 131 -11.92 -10.71 -22.83
N GLU A 132 -11.96 -11.88 -23.43
CA GLU A 132 -11.56 -13.12 -22.77
C GLU A 132 -10.04 -13.29 -22.85
N CYS A 133 -9.44 -13.84 -21.79
CA CYS A 133 -8.06 -14.27 -21.87
C CYS A 133 -7.98 -15.45 -22.83
N ASP A 134 -7.06 -15.40 -23.79
CA ASP A 134 -6.73 -16.59 -24.55
C ASP A 134 -6.12 -17.62 -23.58
N GLU A 135 -6.81 -18.74 -23.36
CA GLU A 135 -6.18 -19.90 -22.70
C GLU A 135 -4.96 -20.28 -23.56
N PRO A 136 -3.77 -20.46 -22.97
CA PRO A 136 -2.64 -20.94 -23.75
C PRO A 136 -3.01 -22.29 -24.37
N ASP A 137 -2.92 -22.39 -25.71
CA ASP A 137 -3.06 -23.66 -26.43
C ASP A 137 -2.16 -24.71 -25.76
N ILE A 138 -2.78 -25.68 -25.06
CA ILE A 138 -2.13 -26.78 -24.36
C ILE A 138 -1.70 -27.86 -25.36
#